data_AF-A0A9P7EJK5-F1
#
_entry.id   AF-A0A9P7EJK5-F1
#
_cell.length_a   1.000
_cell.length_b   1.000
_cell.length_c   1.000
_cell.angle_alpha   90.00
_cell.angle_beta   90.00
_cell.angle_gamma   90.00
#
_symmetry.space_group_name_H-M   'P 1'
#
loop_
_entity.id
_entity.type
_entity.pdbx_description
1 polymer ?
#
loop_
_entity_poly.entity_id
_entity_poly.type
_entity_poly.pdbx_seq_one_letter_code
_entity_poly.pdbx_strand_id
1 'polypeptide(L)' 'PDSGLCYIVGFLRAHSVCVPWYQMRSLMHRVDMIGQILWQYKKYAVPWSNHLWHLDGHHKLILWGIVIHGLIDGYC' A
#
# COMPACT_ATOMS: atom_id res chain seq x y z
N PRO A 1 2.57 0.64 5.11
CA PRO A 1 2.85 2.02 5.58
C PRO A 1 3.71 2.84 4.60
N ASP A 2 4.67 2.21 3.91
CA ASP A 2 5.65 2.92 3.07
C ASP A 2 5.46 2.71 1.55
N SER A 3 4.44 1.96 1.14
CA SER A 3 4.19 1.64 -0.26
C SER A 3 3.96 2.88 -1.12
N GLY A 4 3.18 3.85 -0.64
CA GLY A 4 2.96 5.14 -1.34
C GLY A 4 4.25 5.95 -1.54
N LEU A 5 5.14 5.95 -0.54
CA LEU A 5 6.47 6.55 -0.64
C LEU A 5 7.34 5.84 -1.68
N CYS A 6 7.34 4.50 -1.69
CA CYS A 6 8.06 3.71 -2.69
C CYS A 6 7.59 4.02 -4.11
N TYR A 7 6.30 4.22 -4.35
CA TYR A 7 5.77 4.63 -5.66
C TYR A 7 6.28 6.00 -6.09
N ILE A 8 6.29 6.98 -5.18
CA ILE A 8 6.80 8.33 -5.47
C ILE A 8 8.31 8.32 -5.72
N VAL A 9 9.07 7.56 -4.93
CA VAL A 9 10.51 7.34 -5.15
C VAL A 9 10.74 6.72 -6.53
N GLY A 10 9.96 5.70 -6.90
CA GLY A 10 10.04 5.06 -8.22
C GLY A 10 9.74 6.04 -9.35
N PHE A 11 8.68 6.84 -9.22
CA PHE A 11 8.28 7.86 -10.18
C PHE A 11 9.38 8.93 -10.38
N LEU A 12 9.96 9.44 -9.29
CA LEU A 12 11.01 10.45 -9.34
C LEU A 12 12.30 9.88 -9.96
N ARG A 13 12.65 8.63 -9.63
CA ARG A 13 13.78 7.93 -10.25
C ARG A 13 13.60 7.75 -11.76
N ALA A 14 12.38 7.46 -12.22
CA ALA A 14 12.07 7.37 -13.65
C ALA A 14 12.26 8.73 -14.37
N HIS A 15 12.12 9.85 -13.65
CA HIS A 15 12.37 11.21 -14.14
C HIS A 15 13.80 11.71 -13.83
N SER A 16 14.74 10.80 -13.56
CA SER A 16 16.15 11.11 -13.24
C SER A 16 16.38 11.94 -11.98
N VAL A 17 15.40 12.01 -11.07
CA VAL A 17 15.50 12.69 -9.78
C VAL A 17 15.73 11.68 -8.67
N CYS A 18 16.95 11.64 -8.15
CA CYS A 18 17.32 10.79 -7.02
C CYS A 18 17.30 11.59 -5.71
N VAL A 19 16.24 11.41 -4.91
CA VAL A 19 16.10 12.04 -3.58
C VAL A 19 16.47 11.04 -2.49
N PRO A 20 17.31 11.41 -1.49
CA PRO A 20 17.56 10.57 -0.32
C PRO A 20 16.29 10.31 0.51
N TRP A 21 16.17 9.11 1.08
CA TRP A 21 15.00 8.68 1.86
C TRP A 21 14.61 9.63 3.00
N TYR A 22 15.59 10.15 3.75
CA TYR A 22 15.32 11.07 4.86
C TYR A 22 14.73 12.40 4.39
N GLN A 23 15.16 12.90 3.22
CA GLN A 23 14.62 14.13 2.64
C GLN A 23 13.21 13.92 2.11
N MET A 24 12.95 12.78 1.45
CA MET A 24 11.62 12.43 0.95
C MET A 24 10.60 12.39 2.10
N ARG A 25 10.97 11.77 3.22
CA ARG A 25 10.13 11.72 4.42
C ARG A 25 9.87 13.11 5.00
N SER A 26 10.89 13.96 5.08
CA SER A 26 10.75 15.35 5.54
C SER A 26 9.83 16.18 4.64
N LEU A 27 9.96 16.04 3.31
CA LEU A 27 9.10 16.71 2.34
C LEU A 27 7.65 16.24 2.45
N MET A 28 7.42 14.94 2.59
CA MET A 28 6.08 14.41 2.81
C MET A 28 5.45 14.93 4.10
N HIS A 29 6.21 14.99 5.20
CA HIS A 29 5.73 15.61 6.45
C HIS A 29 5.36 17.08 6.27
N ARG A 30 6.10 17.81 5.44
CA ARG A 30 5.80 19.22 5.15
C ARG A 30 4.59 19.40 4.24
N VAL A 31 4.44 18.55 3.23
CA VAL A 31 3.36 18.65 2.24
C VAL A 31 2.04 18.13 2.81
N ASP A 32 2.08 17.06 3.61
CA ASP A 32 0.87 16.38 4.09
C ASP A 32 1.01 15.91 5.54
N MET A 33 1.15 16.87 6.46
CA MET A 33 1.15 16.57 7.90
C MET A 33 -0.22 16.03 8.35
N ILE A 34 -1.31 16.61 7.83
CA ILE A 34 -2.68 16.27 8.22
C ILE A 34 -3.07 14.90 7.69
N GLY A 35 -2.78 14.59 6.43
CA GLY A 35 -3.05 13.27 5.86
C GLY A 35 -2.28 12.20 6.61
N GLN A 36 -0.99 12.39 6.90
CA GLN A 36 -0.21 11.41 7.68
C GLN A 36 -0.83 11.11 9.06
N ILE A 37 -1.29 12.15 9.76
CA ILE A 37 -2.02 11.99 11.03
C ILE A 37 -3.33 11.22 10.80
N LEU A 38 -4.13 11.61 9.81
CA LEU A 38 -5.40 10.98 9.49
C LEU A 38 -5.26 9.50 9.09
N TRP A 39 -4.22 9.15 8.33
CA TRP A 39 -3.90 7.76 7.96
C TRP A 39 -3.48 6.94 9.18
N GLN A 40 -2.75 7.53 10.13
CA GLN A 40 -2.39 6.88 11.38
C GLN A 40 -3.61 6.55 12.25
N TYR A 41 -4.69 7.34 12.15
CA TYR A 41 -5.94 7.10 12.87
C TYR A 41 -6.95 6.22 12.12
N LYS A 42 -6.74 5.93 10.83
CA LYS A 42 -7.58 4.99 10.09
C LYS A 42 -7.18 3.55 10.42
N LYS A 43 -7.77 3.01 11.49
CA LYS A 43 -7.79 1.57 11.71
C LYS A 43 -8.80 0.94 10.76
N TYR A 44 -8.34 -0.01 9.97
CA TYR A 44 -9.21 -0.86 9.18
C TYR A 44 -10.03 -1.73 10.14
N ALA A 45 -11.35 -1.64 10.07
CA ALA A 45 -12.27 -2.43 10.87
C ALA A 45 -13.44 -2.85 9.99
N VAL A 46 -13.76 -4.15 10.01
CA VAL A 46 -14.92 -4.71 9.32
C VAL A 46 -16.00 -4.93 10.37
N PRO A 47 -17.23 -4.44 10.17
CA PRO A 47 -18.22 -4.35 11.25
C PRO A 47 -18.82 -5.71 11.66
N TRP A 48 -18.83 -6.71 10.77
CA TRP A 48 -19.26 -8.08 11.06
C TRP A 48 -18.68 -9.09 10.07
N SER A 49 -18.70 -10.38 10.43
CA SER A 49 -18.30 -11.47 9.53
C SER A 49 -19.19 -11.53 8.29
N ASN A 50 -18.60 -11.86 7.14
CA ASN A 50 -19.21 -11.83 5.80
C ASN A 50 -19.59 -10.43 5.28
N HIS A 51 -19.19 -9.34 5.94
CA HIS A 51 -19.42 -7.99 5.40
C HIS A 51 -18.47 -7.64 4.25
N LEU A 52 -17.23 -8.14 4.29
CA LEU A 52 -16.22 -7.85 3.29
C LEU A 52 -15.28 -9.05 3.16
N TRP A 53 -15.09 -9.53 1.93
CA TRP A 53 -14.18 -10.62 1.62
C TRP A 53 -12.96 -10.08 0.89
N HIS A 54 -11.78 -10.45 1.35
CA HIS A 54 -10.53 -10.18 0.65
C HIS A 54 -10.25 -11.30 -0.35
N LEU A 55 -9.99 -10.92 -1.59
CA LEU A 55 -9.56 -11.84 -2.65
C LEU A 55 -8.15 -11.43 -3.06
N ASP A 56 -7.19 -12.35 -2.93
CA ASP A 56 -5.81 -12.14 -3.35
C ASP A 56 -5.38 -13.20 -4.38
N GLY A 57 -4.64 -12.75 -5.39
CA GLY A 57 -4.15 -13.57 -6.49
C GLY A 57 -2.67 -13.90 -6.29
N HIS A 58 -2.37 -15.19 -6.13
CA HIS A 58 -0.98 -15.67 -6.12
C HIS A 58 -0.53 -16.05 -7.54
N HIS A 59 0.27 -15.17 -8.14
CA HIS A 59 0.69 -15.25 -9.55
C HIS A 59 2.03 -15.97 -9.80
N LYS A 60 2.64 -16.61 -8.78
CA LYS A 60 3.98 -17.21 -8.93
C LYS A 60 4.04 -18.34 -9.97
N LEU A 61 2.91 -18.98 -10.24
CA LEU A 61 2.77 -20.08 -11.20
C LEU A 61 2.20 -19.64 -12.55
N ILE A 62 2.13 -18.33 -12.82
CA ILE A 62 1.53 -17.79 -14.05
C ILE A 62 2.24 -18.28 -15.31
N LEU A 63 3.55 -18.53 -15.24
CA LEU A 63 4.32 -19.11 -16.36
C LEU A 63 3.86 -20.52 -16.74
N TRP A 64 3.18 -21.22 -15.83
CA TRP A 64 2.64 -22.56 -16.03
C TRP A 64 1.13 -22.51 -16.30
N GLY A 65 0.57 -21.31 -16.51
CA GLY A 65 -0.86 -21.09 -16.73
C GLY A 65 -1.72 -21.21 -15.48
N ILE A 66 -1.13 -21.23 -14.28
CA ILE A 66 -1.85 -21.43 -13.02
C ILE A 66 -1.84 -20.12 -12.20
N VAL A 67 -3.02 -19.69 -11.77
CA VAL A 67 -3.20 -18.59 -10.82
C VAL A 67 -4.08 -19.10 -9.68
N ILE A 68 -3.60 -18.94 -8.45
CA ILE A 68 -4.32 -19.36 -7.26
C ILE A 68 -4.98 -18.12 -6.65
N HIS A 69 -6.30 -18.12 -6.52
CA HIS A 69 -7.02 -17.05 -5.82
C HIS A 69 -7.44 -17.54 -4.45
N GLY A 70 -6.99 -16.86 -3.40
CA GLY A 70 -7.41 -17.09 -2.02
C GLY A 70 -8.48 -16.08 -1.64
N LEU A 71 -9.55 -16.54 -0.99
CA LEU A 71 -10.59 -15.68 -0.42
C LEU A 71 -10.62 -15.85 1.10
N ILE A 72 -10.64 -14.74 1.84
CA ILE A 72 -10.73 -14.74 3.30
C ILE A 72 -11.71 -13.66 3.78
N ASP A 73 -12.49 -13.94 4.82
CA ASP A 73 -13.36 -12.96 5.47
C ASP A 73 -12.50 -11.87 6.14
N GLY A 74 -12.85 -10.60 5.90
CA GLY A 74 -12.10 -9.45 6.40
C GLY A 74 -12.40 -9.09 7.84
N TYR A 75 -13.27 -9.84 8.51
CA TYR A 75 -13.57 -9.68 9.93
C TYR A 75 -12.45 -10.29 10.78
N CYS A 76 -11.79 -9.45 11.58
CA CYS A 76 -10.71 -9.79 12.50
C CYS A 76 -10.87 -9.02 13.81
#